data_AF-A0A3L6JFF3-F1
#
_entry.id   AF-A0A3L6JFF3-F1
#
_cell.length_a   1.000
_cell.length_b   1.000
_cell.length_c   1.000
_cell.angle_alpha   90.00
_cell.angle_beta   90.00
_cell.angle_gamma   90.00
#
_symmetry.space_group_name_H-M   'P 1'
#
loop_
_entity.id
_entity.type
_entity.pdbx_description
1 polymer ?
#
loop_
_entity_poly.entity_id
_entity_poly.type
_entity_poly.pdbx_seq_one_letter_code
_entity_poly.pdbx_strand_id
1 'polypeptide(L)'
;MIVAVSDIHLGDKASNRAGFIDFIERYLKPNSEKITELYLLGDILDFWRRDASTVISDNLEILNSICSLGFHIFYIVGNHDLIMGDVSSGHPGRETLAELTHYPNSMTICMSRHSSDGNRNFCFTHGHQFDYWYALPFYQAFCRAMCHADKTWKSAVKTWDLVVSFLKGESAIASTNASQLPIGTRSKIERRLAGPLEGNSMSKDESAVAELDLLRQFIDIGYLCSAASHTHYFEAARKEATKLARMRGSGLSDIESVRDLNRLVSNGTPEELLNHFLTVWSDVHRWAIGFREGGSIHTEQVLHRLRRITATLTSGLSPDEFLMSGHEHLGFVDRSNSVADSGCWLGKQGSFITINEGAVSLSRWPKV
;
A
#
# COMPACT_ATOMS: atom_id res chain seq x y z
N MET A 1 -10.46 -21.67 3.07
CA MET A 1 -9.89 -20.58 3.91
C MET A 1 -8.93 -19.78 3.05
N ILE A 2 -8.97 -18.45 3.16
CA ILE A 2 -8.00 -17.54 2.52
C ILE A 2 -6.92 -17.17 3.54
N VAL A 3 -5.68 -17.07 3.09
CA VAL A 3 -4.54 -16.57 3.88
C VAL A 3 -3.96 -15.33 3.21
N ALA A 4 -3.57 -14.32 3.98
CA ALA A 4 -2.89 -13.13 3.47
C ALA A 4 -1.66 -12.75 4.29
N VAL A 5 -0.56 -12.42 3.60
CA VAL A 5 0.73 -11.98 4.16
C VAL A 5 1.29 -10.83 3.32
N SER A 6 2.20 -10.02 3.87
CA SER A 6 2.79 -8.88 3.16
C SER A 6 4.16 -8.49 3.74
N ASP A 7 4.85 -7.55 3.08
CA ASP A 7 6.00 -6.84 3.65
C ASP A 7 7.07 -7.81 4.16
N ILE A 8 7.40 -8.76 3.29
CA ILE A 8 8.42 -9.77 3.51
C ILE A 8 9.79 -9.21 3.15
N HIS A 9 9.85 -8.33 2.15
CA HIS A 9 11.06 -7.65 1.66
C HIS A 9 12.22 -8.61 1.42
N LEU A 10 11.96 -9.76 0.76
CA LEU A 10 13.02 -10.69 0.39
C LEU A 10 14.06 -9.94 -0.45
N GLY A 11 15.30 -9.92 0.03
CA GLY A 11 16.37 -9.09 -0.52
C GLY A 11 16.91 -8.05 0.49
N ASP A 12 16.11 -7.65 1.48
CA ASP A 12 16.57 -6.85 2.62
C ASP A 12 17.16 -7.74 3.73
N LYS A 13 18.19 -7.26 4.42
CA LYS A 13 18.73 -7.86 5.64
C LYS A 13 17.74 -7.83 6.80
N ALA A 14 16.81 -6.89 6.81
CA ALA A 14 15.75 -6.80 7.81
C ALA A 14 14.66 -7.85 7.62
N SER A 15 14.59 -8.50 6.44
CA SER A 15 13.64 -9.55 6.13
C SER A 15 13.78 -10.76 7.06
N ASN A 16 12.67 -11.19 7.66
CA ASN A 16 12.57 -12.45 8.38
C ASN A 16 12.39 -13.63 7.41
N ARG A 17 13.31 -13.76 6.45
CA ARG A 17 13.29 -14.82 5.41
C ARG A 17 13.17 -16.22 6.02
N ALA A 18 13.91 -16.49 7.10
CA ALA A 18 13.87 -17.78 7.79
C ALA A 18 12.51 -18.05 8.44
N GLY A 19 11.92 -17.06 9.10
CA GLY A 19 10.58 -17.17 9.67
C GLY A 19 9.50 -17.40 8.59
N PHE A 20 9.63 -16.76 7.43
CA PHE A 20 8.69 -16.98 6.32
C PHE A 20 8.83 -18.39 5.71
N ILE A 21 10.05 -18.90 5.54
CA ILE A 21 10.27 -20.30 5.12
C ILE A 21 9.65 -21.27 6.12
N ASP A 22 9.84 -21.02 7.42
CA ASP A 22 9.23 -21.84 8.47
C ASP A 22 7.70 -21.81 8.42
N PHE A 23 7.11 -20.65 8.14
CA PHE A 23 5.67 -20.50 7.93
C PHE A 23 5.16 -21.30 6.73
N ILE A 24 5.89 -21.30 5.62
CA ILE A 24 5.58 -22.13 4.45
C ILE A 24 5.53 -23.61 4.86
N GLU A 25 6.60 -24.09 5.50
CA GLU A 25 6.76 -25.52 5.81
C GLU A 25 5.86 -26.01 6.95
N ARG A 26 5.60 -25.19 7.96
CA ARG A 26 4.88 -25.60 9.18
C ARG A 26 3.44 -25.13 9.24
N TYR A 27 3.02 -24.18 8.41
CA TYR A 27 1.65 -23.70 8.36
C TYR A 27 1.00 -23.88 7.00
N LEU A 28 1.55 -23.29 5.94
CA LEU A 28 0.89 -23.33 4.63
C LEU A 28 0.82 -24.74 4.07
N LYS A 29 1.94 -25.47 4.09
CA LYS A 29 2.03 -26.83 3.55
C LYS A 29 1.17 -27.85 4.29
N PRO A 30 1.14 -27.91 5.64
CA PRO A 30 0.24 -28.82 6.35
C PRO A 30 -1.25 -28.47 6.22
N ASN A 31 -1.58 -27.23 5.83
CA ASN A 31 -2.95 -26.77 5.65
C ASN A 31 -3.34 -26.57 4.17
N SER A 32 -2.52 -27.01 3.21
CA SER A 32 -2.70 -26.70 1.80
C SER A 32 -4.06 -27.15 1.26
N GLU A 33 -4.57 -28.31 1.70
CA GLU A 33 -5.88 -28.82 1.31
C GLU A 33 -7.07 -27.98 1.82
N LYS A 34 -6.85 -27.14 2.84
CA LYS A 34 -7.89 -26.26 3.44
C LYS A 34 -7.80 -24.83 2.94
N ILE A 35 -6.64 -24.45 2.39
CA ILE A 35 -6.38 -23.12 1.86
C ILE A 35 -6.84 -23.09 0.41
N THR A 36 -7.68 -22.13 0.07
CA THR A 36 -8.19 -21.94 -1.29
C THR A 36 -7.36 -20.90 -2.05
N GLU A 37 -6.94 -19.84 -1.35
CA GLU A 37 -6.21 -18.73 -1.92
C GLU A 37 -5.16 -18.22 -0.93
N LEU A 38 -3.99 -17.83 -1.45
CA LEU A 38 -2.97 -17.08 -0.72
C LEU A 38 -2.80 -15.70 -1.37
N TYR A 39 -2.96 -14.65 -0.59
CA TYR A 39 -2.68 -13.29 -1.00
C TYR A 39 -1.33 -12.86 -0.47
N LEU A 40 -0.45 -12.44 -1.38
CA LEU A 40 0.79 -11.76 -1.07
C LEU A 40 0.53 -10.26 -1.28
N LEU A 41 0.23 -9.53 -0.21
CA LEU A 41 -0.24 -8.14 -0.24
C LEU A 41 0.89 -7.12 -0.39
N GLY A 42 1.75 -7.30 -1.41
CA GLY A 42 2.83 -6.37 -1.76
C GLY A 42 4.07 -6.45 -0.89
N ASP A 43 5.14 -5.84 -1.41
CA ASP A 43 6.46 -5.75 -0.77
C ASP A 43 7.01 -7.12 -0.36
N ILE A 44 6.84 -8.10 -1.25
CA ILE A 44 7.34 -9.47 -1.06
C ILE A 44 8.82 -9.54 -1.42
N LEU A 45 9.19 -8.88 -2.51
CA LEU A 45 10.56 -8.71 -2.96
C LEU A 45 11.00 -7.26 -2.72
N ASP A 46 12.28 -7.04 -2.43
CA ASP A 46 12.82 -5.69 -2.24
C ASP A 46 13.77 -5.28 -3.38
N PHE A 47 13.22 -4.59 -4.37
CA PHE A 47 14.00 -4.10 -5.52
C PHE A 47 14.56 -2.69 -5.32
N TRP A 48 14.21 -2.00 -4.23
CA TRP A 48 14.78 -0.68 -3.95
C TRP A 48 16.19 -0.80 -3.40
N ARG A 49 16.43 -1.86 -2.62
CA ARG A 49 17.69 -2.05 -1.89
C ARG A 49 18.66 -2.96 -2.60
N ARG A 50 18.30 -3.65 -3.68
CA ARG A 50 19.17 -4.57 -4.44
C ARG A 50 18.68 -4.67 -5.87
N ASP A 51 19.60 -5.05 -6.76
CA ASP A 51 19.25 -5.35 -8.16
C ASP A 51 18.14 -6.41 -8.24
N ALA A 52 17.12 -6.14 -9.06
CA ALA A 52 15.91 -6.95 -9.15
C ALA A 52 16.20 -8.38 -9.63
N SER A 53 17.05 -8.55 -10.64
CA SER A 53 17.40 -9.87 -11.18
C SER A 53 18.08 -10.75 -10.13
N THR A 54 18.95 -10.15 -9.32
CA THR A 54 19.63 -10.82 -8.22
C THR A 54 18.64 -11.21 -7.12
N VAL A 55 17.72 -10.31 -6.76
CA VAL A 55 16.69 -10.57 -5.73
C VAL A 55 15.77 -11.70 -6.15
N ILE A 56 15.32 -11.71 -7.40
CA ILE A 56 14.48 -12.78 -7.96
C ILE A 56 15.26 -14.10 -7.91
N SER A 57 16.49 -14.12 -8.44
CA SER A 57 17.31 -15.34 -8.49
C SER A 57 17.57 -15.95 -7.10
N ASP A 58 17.93 -15.12 -6.11
CA ASP A 58 18.18 -15.55 -4.73
C ASP A 58 16.94 -16.13 -4.02
N ASN A 59 15.73 -15.78 -4.48
CA ASN A 59 14.47 -16.12 -3.82
C ASN A 59 13.53 -16.96 -4.68
N LEU A 60 13.99 -17.40 -5.86
CA LEU A 60 13.23 -18.21 -6.81
C LEU A 60 12.71 -19.51 -6.17
N GLU A 61 13.51 -20.15 -5.31
CA GLU A 61 13.12 -21.36 -4.59
C GLU A 61 11.92 -21.11 -3.67
N ILE A 62 11.86 -19.97 -2.98
CA ILE A 62 10.73 -19.62 -2.09
C ILE A 62 9.46 -19.42 -2.92
N LEU A 63 9.55 -18.68 -4.04
CA LEU A 63 8.41 -18.46 -4.94
C LEU A 63 7.90 -19.77 -5.53
N ASN A 64 8.81 -20.65 -5.97
CA ASN A 64 8.45 -21.98 -6.45
C ASN A 64 7.83 -22.84 -5.34
N SER A 65 8.36 -22.77 -4.12
CA SER A 65 7.84 -23.53 -2.98
C SER A 65 6.38 -23.16 -2.70
N ILE A 66 6.03 -21.87 -2.67
CA ILE A 66 4.63 -21.46 -2.44
C ILE A 66 3.73 -21.85 -3.62
N CYS A 67 4.17 -21.66 -4.87
CA CYS A 67 3.35 -22.02 -6.04
C CYS A 67 3.10 -23.52 -6.17
N SER A 68 3.96 -24.36 -5.58
CA SER A 68 3.81 -25.82 -5.58
C SER A 68 2.79 -26.35 -4.57
N LEU A 69 2.23 -25.49 -3.69
CA LEU A 69 1.33 -25.92 -2.61
C LEU A 69 -0.11 -26.25 -3.08
N GLY A 70 -0.45 -25.97 -4.35
CA GLY A 70 -1.68 -26.44 -4.98
C GLY A 70 -2.90 -25.52 -4.85
N PHE A 71 -2.81 -24.41 -4.11
CA PHE A 71 -3.81 -23.34 -4.09
C PHE A 71 -3.37 -22.16 -4.95
N HIS A 72 -4.33 -21.29 -5.32
CA HIS A 72 -4.03 -20.12 -6.17
C HIS A 72 -3.39 -19.01 -5.36
N ILE A 73 -2.42 -18.32 -5.97
CA ILE A 73 -1.70 -17.20 -5.36
C ILE A 73 -2.06 -15.90 -6.07
N PHE A 74 -2.48 -14.91 -5.31
CA PHE A 74 -2.61 -13.53 -5.78
C PHE A 74 -1.43 -12.72 -5.26
N TYR A 75 -0.51 -12.36 -6.15
CA TYR A 75 0.58 -11.44 -5.87
C TYR A 75 0.07 -10.03 -6.12
N ILE A 76 -0.29 -9.34 -5.03
CA ILE A 76 -0.61 -7.92 -5.09
C ILE A 76 0.71 -7.15 -5.11
N VAL A 77 0.85 -6.22 -6.02
CA VAL A 77 2.09 -5.45 -6.19
C VAL A 77 2.18 -4.33 -5.15
N GLY A 78 3.31 -4.26 -4.45
CA GLY A 78 3.65 -3.20 -3.50
C GLY A 78 4.53 -2.11 -4.12
N ASN A 79 4.99 -1.17 -3.29
CA ASN A 79 5.87 -0.10 -3.76
C ASN A 79 7.33 -0.55 -3.92
N HIS A 80 7.81 -1.50 -3.12
CA HIS A 80 9.18 -2.03 -3.21
C HIS A 80 9.39 -3.02 -4.36
N ASP A 81 8.31 -3.61 -4.85
CA ASP A 81 8.30 -4.56 -5.96
C ASP A 81 7.39 -4.12 -7.11
N LEU A 82 7.21 -2.80 -7.30
CA LEU A 82 6.25 -2.23 -8.26
C LEU A 82 6.42 -2.76 -9.70
N ILE A 83 7.66 -3.06 -10.10
CA ILE A 83 7.97 -3.60 -11.43
C ILE A 83 7.43 -5.02 -11.65
N MET A 84 6.98 -5.74 -10.62
CA MET A 84 6.28 -7.02 -10.79
C MET A 84 5.00 -6.86 -11.62
N GLY A 85 4.33 -5.69 -11.58
CA GLY A 85 3.19 -5.41 -12.45
C GLY A 85 3.54 -5.44 -13.94
N ASP A 86 4.80 -5.16 -14.29
CA ASP A 86 5.28 -5.21 -15.68
C ASP A 86 5.41 -6.64 -16.20
N VAL A 87 5.71 -7.59 -15.32
CA VAL A 87 5.80 -9.03 -15.64
C VAL A 87 4.44 -9.57 -16.08
N SER A 88 3.36 -9.12 -15.42
CA SER A 88 2.00 -9.56 -15.74
C SER A 88 1.49 -9.09 -17.10
N SER A 89 2.05 -8.00 -17.64
CA SER A 89 1.49 -7.32 -18.81
C SER A 89 2.09 -7.78 -20.14
N GLY A 90 3.01 -8.76 -20.13
CA GLY A 90 3.46 -9.47 -21.34
C GLY A 90 4.06 -8.58 -22.43
N HIS A 91 4.59 -7.41 -22.07
CA HIS A 91 5.18 -6.47 -23.03
C HIS A 91 6.39 -7.10 -23.74
N PRO A 92 6.57 -6.89 -25.06
CA PRO A 92 7.72 -7.43 -25.79
C PRO A 92 9.05 -6.99 -25.16
N GLY A 93 9.89 -7.95 -24.76
CA GLY A 93 11.19 -7.70 -24.13
C GLY A 93 11.19 -7.61 -22.60
N ARG A 94 10.10 -7.99 -21.92
CA ARG A 94 10.02 -8.12 -20.46
C ARG A 94 9.73 -9.57 -20.04
N GLU A 95 10.28 -9.96 -18.90
CA GLU A 95 10.15 -11.31 -18.34
C GLU A 95 8.68 -11.65 -18.10
N THR A 96 8.26 -12.84 -18.55
CA THR A 96 6.90 -13.35 -18.32
C THR A 96 6.83 -14.14 -17.01
N LEU A 97 5.63 -14.33 -16.45
CA LEU A 97 5.43 -15.22 -15.28
C LEU A 97 5.99 -16.64 -15.51
N ALA A 98 5.96 -17.12 -16.76
CA ALA A 98 6.51 -18.41 -17.15
C ALA A 98 8.05 -18.49 -17.00
N GLU A 99 8.73 -17.35 -16.98
CA GLU A 99 10.18 -17.26 -16.75
C GLU A 99 10.52 -17.13 -15.26
N LEU A 100 9.57 -16.67 -14.43
CA LEU A 100 9.78 -16.43 -13.00
C LEU A 100 9.47 -17.63 -12.10
N THR A 101 8.66 -18.60 -12.54
CA THR A 101 8.25 -19.72 -11.69
C THR A 101 7.97 -20.96 -12.53
N HIS A 102 8.22 -22.14 -11.95
CA HIS A 102 7.88 -23.44 -12.56
C HIS A 102 6.37 -23.68 -12.67
N TYR A 103 5.56 -22.87 -11.98
CA TYR A 103 4.11 -23.01 -11.88
C TYR A 103 3.42 -21.66 -12.18
N PRO A 104 3.59 -21.11 -13.40
CA PRO A 104 3.08 -19.77 -13.72
C PRO A 104 1.56 -19.65 -13.63
N ASN A 105 0.84 -20.76 -13.82
CA ASN A 105 -0.63 -20.77 -13.73
C ASN A 105 -1.15 -20.73 -12.29
N SER A 106 -0.30 -21.00 -11.29
CA SER A 106 -0.68 -20.94 -9.87
C SER A 106 -0.63 -19.53 -9.29
N MET A 107 -0.17 -18.54 -10.06
CA MET A 107 0.01 -17.17 -9.59
C MET A 107 -0.62 -16.15 -10.54
N THR A 108 -1.28 -15.15 -9.98
CA THR A 108 -1.74 -13.96 -10.69
C THR A 108 -1.15 -12.72 -10.04
N ILE A 109 -0.50 -11.88 -10.83
CA ILE A 109 0.03 -10.60 -10.36
C ILE A 109 -0.98 -9.50 -10.70
N CYS A 110 -1.32 -8.64 -9.73
CA CYS A 110 -2.20 -7.49 -9.96
C CYS A 110 -1.96 -6.36 -8.94
N MET A 111 -2.50 -5.17 -9.21
CA MET A 111 -2.41 -4.03 -8.26
C MET A 111 -3.42 -4.10 -7.13
N SER A 112 -4.58 -4.70 -7.41
CA SER A 112 -5.63 -4.98 -6.44
C SER A 112 -6.44 -6.18 -6.88
N ARG A 113 -7.18 -6.79 -5.94
CA ARG A 113 -8.06 -7.92 -6.21
C ARG A 113 -9.32 -7.83 -5.38
N HIS A 114 -10.46 -7.96 -6.03
CA HIS A 114 -11.74 -8.17 -5.37
C HIS A 114 -12.00 -9.67 -5.25
N SER A 115 -12.48 -10.12 -4.09
CA SER A 115 -12.86 -11.52 -3.85
C SER A 115 -14.00 -11.61 -2.85
N SER A 116 -14.57 -12.79 -2.69
CA SER A 116 -15.62 -13.08 -1.72
C SER A 116 -15.34 -14.39 -0.99
N ASP A 117 -15.72 -14.43 0.29
CA ASP A 117 -15.67 -15.63 1.12
C ASP A 117 -16.88 -15.62 2.07
N GLY A 118 -17.67 -16.68 2.03
CA GLY A 118 -18.98 -16.72 2.69
C GLY A 118 -19.93 -15.63 2.17
N ASN A 119 -20.40 -14.76 3.07
CA ASN A 119 -21.32 -13.66 2.74
C ASN A 119 -20.64 -12.28 2.72
N ARG A 120 -19.30 -12.24 2.67
CA ARG A 120 -18.53 -11.00 2.68
C ARG A 120 -17.70 -10.84 1.42
N ASN A 121 -17.55 -9.59 1.02
CA ASN A 121 -16.70 -9.16 -0.08
C ASN A 121 -15.45 -8.47 0.47
N PHE A 122 -14.34 -8.61 -0.25
CA PHE A 122 -13.02 -8.16 0.14
C PHE A 122 -12.35 -7.42 -1.02
N CYS A 123 -11.64 -6.34 -0.71
CA CYS A 123 -10.73 -5.67 -1.63
C CYS A 123 -9.33 -5.78 -1.06
N PHE A 124 -8.46 -6.51 -1.76
CA PHE A 124 -7.06 -6.69 -1.44
C PHE A 124 -6.22 -5.71 -2.24
N THR A 125 -5.37 -4.95 -1.55
CA THR A 125 -4.43 -3.99 -2.12
C THR A 125 -3.19 -3.94 -1.23
N HIS A 126 -2.09 -3.33 -1.65
CA HIS A 126 -0.91 -3.23 -0.77
C HIS A 126 -1.10 -2.14 0.29
N GLY A 127 -1.42 -0.92 -0.13
CA GLY A 127 -1.76 0.19 0.76
C GLY A 127 -1.14 1.53 0.37
N HIS A 128 0.01 1.52 -0.31
CA HIS A 128 0.64 2.75 -0.80
C HIS A 128 -0.30 3.58 -1.71
N GLN A 129 -1.21 2.91 -2.41
CA GLN A 129 -2.21 3.54 -3.29
C GLN A 129 -3.07 4.55 -2.52
N PHE A 130 -3.47 4.20 -1.31
CA PHE A 130 -4.39 5.01 -0.51
C PHE A 130 -3.69 5.86 0.55
N ASP A 131 -2.45 5.54 0.94
CA ASP A 131 -1.65 6.35 1.85
C ASP A 131 -1.00 7.55 1.11
N TYR A 132 -0.67 7.37 -0.18
CA TYR A 132 -0.10 8.43 -1.04
C TYR A 132 -1.06 8.92 -2.13
N TRP A 133 -2.36 8.71 -1.95
CA TRP A 133 -3.42 9.00 -2.93
C TRP A 133 -3.32 10.40 -3.57
N TYR A 134 -2.90 11.40 -2.80
CA TYR A 134 -2.81 12.81 -3.21
C TYR A 134 -1.67 13.11 -4.19
N ALA A 135 -0.63 12.28 -4.22
CA ALA A 135 0.53 12.42 -5.11
C ALA A 135 0.84 11.07 -5.79
N LEU A 136 -0.18 10.23 -6.00
CA LEU A 136 -0.02 8.84 -6.40
C LEU A 136 0.77 8.66 -7.71
N PRO A 137 0.53 9.45 -8.80
CA PRO A 137 1.31 9.34 -10.02
C PRO A 137 2.81 9.56 -9.78
N PHE A 138 3.14 10.59 -9.01
CA PHE A 138 4.53 10.88 -8.62
C PHE A 138 5.11 9.74 -7.78
N TYR A 139 4.38 9.29 -6.76
CA TYR A 139 4.87 8.26 -5.85
C TYR A 139 5.14 6.95 -6.60
N GLN A 140 4.24 6.51 -7.47
CA GLN A 140 4.45 5.30 -8.28
C GLN A 140 5.61 5.44 -9.27
N ALA A 141 5.77 6.59 -9.92
CA ALA A 141 6.94 6.86 -10.75
C ALA A 141 8.24 6.80 -9.95
N PHE A 142 8.25 7.34 -8.73
CA PHE A 142 9.35 7.23 -7.79
C PHE A 142 9.65 5.77 -7.43
N CYS A 143 8.64 5.01 -7.00
CA CYS A 143 8.77 3.59 -6.65
C CYS A 143 9.35 2.76 -7.81
N ARG A 144 8.85 2.99 -9.03
CA ARG A 144 9.33 2.30 -10.24
C ARG A 144 10.78 2.66 -10.56
N ALA A 145 11.14 3.93 -10.47
CA ALA A 145 12.52 4.38 -10.65
C ALA A 145 13.45 3.74 -9.61
N MET A 146 13.02 3.63 -8.36
CA MET A 146 13.78 2.97 -7.29
C MET A 146 14.00 1.47 -7.57
N CYS A 147 13.01 0.77 -8.13
CA CYS A 147 13.18 -0.65 -8.54
C CYS A 147 14.21 -0.85 -9.67
N HIS A 148 14.43 0.17 -10.50
CA HIS A 148 15.40 0.13 -11.60
C HIS A 148 16.77 0.74 -11.23
N ALA A 149 16.88 1.41 -10.08
CA ALA A 149 18.09 2.07 -9.66
C ALA A 149 19.10 1.04 -9.14
N ASP A 150 19.94 0.49 -10.03
CA ASP A 150 21.06 -0.37 -9.62
C ASP A 150 22.02 0.39 -8.67
N LYS A 151 22.54 -0.30 -7.66
CA LYS A 151 23.60 0.18 -6.75
C LYS A 151 24.87 0.60 -7.48
N THR A 152 25.11 0.14 -8.70
CA THR A 152 26.23 0.62 -9.52
C THR A 152 26.04 2.08 -9.97
N TRP A 153 24.81 2.60 -9.94
CA TRP A 153 24.44 3.94 -10.40
C TRP A 153 24.15 4.91 -9.24
N LYS A 154 25.13 5.15 -8.38
CA LYS A 154 25.06 6.07 -7.22
C LYS A 154 24.86 7.56 -7.53
N SER A 155 24.43 7.97 -8.73
CA SER A 155 24.07 9.36 -8.99
C SER A 155 22.56 9.51 -8.94
N ALA A 156 22.03 10.20 -7.91
CA ALA A 156 20.62 10.59 -7.80
C ALA A 156 20.05 11.20 -9.10
N VAL A 157 20.90 11.84 -9.91
CA VAL A 157 20.56 12.35 -11.24
C VAL A 157 19.89 11.28 -12.12
N LYS A 158 20.37 10.03 -12.11
CA LYS A 158 19.80 8.94 -12.91
C LYS A 158 18.44 8.46 -12.41
N THR A 159 18.26 8.35 -11.09
CA THR A 159 16.94 7.99 -10.52
C THR A 159 15.90 9.04 -10.89
N TRP A 160 16.23 10.33 -10.76
CA TRP A 160 15.29 11.40 -11.12
C TRP A 160 15.03 11.52 -12.62
N ASP A 161 16.00 11.18 -13.47
CA ASP A 161 15.77 11.07 -14.92
C ASP A 161 14.72 9.98 -15.22
N LEU A 162 14.79 8.84 -14.52
CA LEU A 162 13.77 7.79 -14.61
C LEU A 162 12.42 8.24 -14.06
N VAL A 163 12.39 8.91 -12.90
CA VAL A 163 11.15 9.47 -12.33
C VAL A 163 10.47 10.40 -13.32
N VAL A 164 11.20 11.37 -13.87
CA VAL A 164 10.69 12.30 -14.88
C VAL A 164 10.25 11.54 -16.13
N SER A 165 10.99 10.54 -16.57
CA SER A 165 10.62 9.71 -17.72
C SER A 165 9.28 8.98 -17.51
N PHE A 166 9.08 8.37 -16.34
CA PHE A 166 7.84 7.68 -16.02
C PHE A 166 6.65 8.65 -15.86
N LEU A 167 6.88 9.86 -15.36
CA LEU A 167 5.82 10.86 -15.18
C LEU A 167 5.30 11.47 -16.49
N LYS A 168 6.10 11.50 -17.55
CA LYS A 168 5.69 12.09 -18.85
C LYS A 168 4.41 11.49 -19.43
N GLY A 169 4.10 10.24 -19.11
CA GLY A 169 2.87 9.56 -19.53
C GLY A 169 1.71 9.65 -18.54
N GLU A 170 1.96 10.10 -17.30
CA GLU A 170 1.01 9.97 -16.18
C GLU A 170 0.53 11.33 -15.65
N SER A 171 1.43 12.29 -15.45
CA SER A 171 1.10 13.63 -14.94
C SER A 171 2.08 14.69 -15.44
N ALA A 172 1.59 15.60 -16.28
CA ALA A 172 2.39 16.71 -16.80
C ALA A 172 2.84 17.67 -15.68
N ILE A 173 1.98 17.90 -14.68
CA ILE A 173 2.27 18.75 -13.52
C ILE A 173 3.41 18.13 -12.71
N ALA A 174 3.26 16.86 -12.30
CA ALA A 174 4.27 16.19 -11.51
C ALA A 174 5.60 16.04 -12.26
N SER A 175 5.56 15.73 -13.57
CA SER A 175 6.75 15.66 -14.44
C SER A 175 7.50 16.99 -14.47
N THR A 176 6.78 18.10 -14.70
CA THR A 176 7.37 19.45 -14.73
C THR A 176 8.02 19.78 -13.40
N ASN A 177 7.30 19.56 -12.30
CA ASN A 177 7.80 19.87 -10.96
C ASN A 177 9.01 19.01 -10.61
N ALA A 178 8.99 17.71 -10.90
CA ALA A 178 10.13 16.80 -10.68
C ALA A 178 11.39 17.25 -11.44
N SER A 179 11.23 17.67 -12.70
CA SER A 179 12.36 18.12 -13.53
C SER A 179 13.04 19.39 -13.01
N GLN A 180 12.28 20.27 -12.36
CA GLN A 180 12.76 21.56 -11.85
C GLN A 180 13.30 21.50 -10.42
N LEU A 181 13.22 20.33 -9.77
CA LEU A 181 13.59 20.24 -8.36
C LEU A 181 15.09 20.45 -8.11
N PRO A 182 15.46 21.26 -7.10
CA PRO A 182 16.82 21.31 -6.62
C PRO A 182 17.31 19.94 -6.13
N ILE A 183 18.59 19.64 -6.38
CA ILE A 183 19.24 18.39 -5.97
C ILE A 183 19.06 18.13 -4.45
N GLY A 184 19.14 19.17 -3.62
CA GLY A 184 18.94 19.04 -2.17
C GLY A 184 17.55 18.54 -1.79
N THR A 185 16.51 19.01 -2.48
CA THR A 185 15.13 18.56 -2.27
C THR A 185 14.94 17.14 -2.76
N ARG A 186 15.51 16.80 -3.93
CA ARG A 186 15.52 15.45 -4.48
C ARG A 186 16.08 14.43 -3.49
N SER A 187 17.26 14.68 -2.94
CA SER A 187 17.87 13.79 -1.94
C SER A 187 17.09 13.74 -0.62
N LYS A 188 16.36 14.81 -0.26
CA LYS A 188 15.48 14.80 0.92
C LYS A 188 14.27 13.89 0.69
N ILE A 189 13.67 13.95 -0.49
CA ILE A 189 12.57 13.06 -0.89
C ILE A 189 13.05 11.61 -0.91
N GLU A 190 14.16 11.31 -1.59
CA GLU A 190 14.73 9.96 -1.65
C GLU A 190 14.95 9.36 -0.25
N ARG A 191 15.65 10.08 0.62
CA ARG A 191 15.93 9.60 1.99
C ARG A 191 14.67 9.42 2.83
N ARG A 192 13.61 10.19 2.57
CA ARG A 192 12.37 10.12 3.35
C ARG A 192 11.49 8.98 2.86
N LEU A 193 11.22 8.93 1.57
CA LEU A 193 10.31 7.95 0.97
C LEU A 193 10.92 6.55 0.88
N ALA A 194 12.24 6.43 0.71
CA ALA A 194 12.92 5.12 0.71
C ALA A 194 12.93 4.43 2.09
N GLY A 195 12.42 5.11 3.13
CA GLY A 195 12.51 4.67 4.52
C GLY A 195 13.93 4.78 5.08
N PRO A 196 14.12 4.50 6.39
CA PRO A 196 15.44 4.49 7.01
C PRO A 196 16.34 3.42 6.40
N LEU A 197 17.42 3.86 5.76
CA LEU A 197 18.67 3.10 5.66
C LEU A 197 19.33 3.10 7.05
N GLU A 198 18.72 2.44 8.03
CA GLU A 198 19.07 2.48 9.46
C GLU A 198 18.94 3.90 10.11
N GLY A 199 18.33 3.99 11.31
CA GLY A 199 18.51 5.14 12.21
C GLY A 199 17.53 6.32 12.17
N ASN A 200 16.34 6.22 11.56
CA ASN A 200 15.33 7.30 11.65
C ASN A 200 14.44 7.09 12.89
N SER A 201 14.51 8.01 13.87
CA SER A 201 13.84 7.90 15.18
C SER A 201 12.46 8.58 15.25
N MET A 202 11.95 9.08 14.12
CA MET A 202 10.64 9.76 14.08
C MET A 202 9.49 8.78 14.22
N SER A 203 8.38 9.24 14.80
CA SER A 203 7.16 8.45 14.84
C SER A 203 6.48 8.37 13.47
N LYS A 204 5.67 7.32 13.24
CA LYS A 204 4.95 7.10 11.97
C LYS A 204 4.09 8.30 11.55
N ASP A 205 3.38 8.94 12.47
CA ASP A 205 2.50 10.07 12.13
C ASP A 205 3.30 11.33 11.77
N GLU A 206 4.38 11.63 12.50
CA GLU A 206 5.31 12.70 12.14
C GLU A 206 6.00 12.40 10.79
N SER A 207 6.15 11.12 10.44
CA SER A 207 6.58 10.71 9.09
C SER A 207 5.60 11.15 8.04
N ALA A 208 4.32 10.79 8.19
CA ALA A 208 3.27 11.07 7.23
C ALA A 208 3.07 12.58 6.97
N VAL A 209 3.07 13.43 8.01
CA VAL A 209 2.93 14.89 7.82
C VAL A 209 4.12 15.48 7.07
N ALA A 210 5.35 15.09 7.44
CA ALA A 210 6.54 15.59 6.76
C ALA A 210 6.66 15.09 5.31
N GLU A 211 6.19 13.87 5.04
CA GLU A 211 6.09 13.32 3.68
C GLU A 211 5.08 14.09 2.84
N LEU A 212 3.89 14.36 3.39
CA LEU A 212 2.88 15.19 2.74
C LEU A 212 3.45 16.57 2.37
N ASP A 213 4.18 17.22 3.28
CA ASP A 213 4.80 18.52 3.02
C ASP A 213 5.82 18.47 1.88
N LEU A 214 6.59 17.37 1.77
CA LEU A 214 7.53 17.15 0.66
C LEU A 214 6.83 16.87 -0.66
N LEU A 215 5.69 16.17 -0.60
CA LEU A 215 4.95 15.71 -1.75
C LEU A 215 3.94 16.73 -2.27
N ARG A 216 3.66 17.79 -1.51
CA ARG A 216 2.65 18.81 -1.83
C ARG A 216 2.80 19.41 -3.23
N GLN A 217 4.03 19.57 -3.69
CA GLN A 217 4.33 20.09 -5.03
C GLN A 217 3.98 19.13 -6.17
N PHE A 218 3.69 17.86 -5.90
CA PHE A 218 3.33 16.87 -6.91
C PHE A 218 1.85 16.49 -6.88
N ILE A 219 1.06 17.18 -6.07
CA ILE A 219 -0.36 16.91 -5.95
C ILE A 219 -1.05 17.25 -7.27
N ASP A 220 -1.72 16.25 -7.82
CA ASP A 220 -2.45 16.34 -9.08
C ASP A 220 -3.87 15.81 -8.87
N ILE A 221 -4.73 16.66 -8.28
CA ILE A 221 -6.15 16.33 -8.07
C ILE A 221 -6.87 16.11 -9.41
N GLY A 222 -6.41 16.78 -10.46
CA GLY A 222 -6.93 16.62 -11.83
C GLY A 222 -6.81 15.18 -12.31
N TYR A 223 -5.69 14.51 -12.02
CA TYR A 223 -5.49 13.09 -12.33
C TYR A 223 -6.65 12.22 -11.80
N LEU A 224 -7.01 12.36 -10.52
CA LEU A 224 -8.09 11.60 -9.90
C LEU A 224 -9.49 11.99 -10.41
N CYS A 225 -9.69 13.24 -10.85
CA CYS A 225 -10.95 13.70 -11.41
C CYS A 225 -11.15 13.32 -12.89
N SER A 226 -10.06 13.12 -13.64
CA SER A 226 -10.08 13.01 -15.10
C SER A 226 -10.49 11.64 -15.63
N ALA A 227 -10.40 10.59 -14.82
CA ALA A 227 -10.81 9.25 -15.25
C ALA A 227 -12.35 9.16 -15.29
N ALA A 228 -12.91 9.01 -16.50
CA ALA A 228 -14.35 8.92 -16.76
C ALA A 228 -15.06 7.79 -15.97
N SER A 229 -14.30 6.84 -15.42
CA SER A 229 -14.74 5.76 -14.54
C SER A 229 -14.89 6.15 -13.07
N HIS A 230 -14.69 7.40 -12.65
CA HIS A 230 -14.60 7.71 -11.21
C HIS A 230 -15.89 8.21 -10.56
N THR A 231 -16.96 8.46 -11.31
CA THR A 231 -18.22 8.98 -10.73
C THR A 231 -18.78 8.06 -9.64
N HIS A 232 -18.74 6.73 -9.81
CA HIS A 232 -19.21 5.80 -8.78
C HIS A 232 -18.27 5.72 -7.57
N TYR A 233 -16.95 5.90 -7.76
CA TYR A 233 -16.00 5.98 -6.66
C TYR A 233 -16.21 7.24 -5.82
N PHE A 234 -16.52 8.37 -6.44
CA PHE A 234 -16.84 9.60 -5.70
C PHE A 234 -18.10 9.45 -4.86
N GLU A 235 -19.14 8.79 -5.37
CA GLU A 235 -20.35 8.54 -4.59
C GLU A 235 -20.10 7.58 -3.41
N ALA A 236 -19.31 6.52 -3.63
CA ALA A 236 -18.90 5.62 -2.56
C ALA A 236 -18.03 6.35 -1.50
N ALA A 237 -17.08 7.19 -1.94
CA ALA A 237 -16.23 7.99 -1.06
C ALA A 237 -17.06 9.02 -0.26
N ARG A 238 -18.06 9.65 -0.87
CA ARG A 238 -19.03 10.53 -0.18
C ARG A 238 -19.80 9.79 0.90
N LYS A 239 -20.29 8.59 0.62
CA LYS A 239 -20.95 7.75 1.63
C LYS A 239 -20.00 7.45 2.77
N GLU A 240 -18.75 7.12 2.48
CA GLU A 240 -17.77 6.82 3.52
C GLU A 240 -17.41 8.06 4.36
N ALA A 241 -17.21 9.21 3.72
CA ALA A 241 -16.96 10.52 4.34
C ALA A 241 -18.13 11.02 5.19
N THR A 242 -19.36 10.73 4.79
CA THR A 242 -20.55 11.02 5.60
C THR A 242 -20.50 10.30 6.95
N LYS A 243 -20.05 9.04 6.99
CA LYS A 243 -19.93 8.33 8.26
C LYS A 243 -18.83 8.93 9.13
N LEU A 244 -17.69 9.30 8.55
CA LEU A 244 -16.60 10.00 9.25
C LEU A 244 -17.10 11.28 9.91
N ALA A 245 -17.82 12.12 9.16
CA ALA A 245 -18.34 13.39 9.65
C ALA A 245 -19.47 13.25 10.71
N ARG A 246 -19.97 12.04 10.93
CA ARG A 246 -20.97 11.69 11.96
C ARG A 246 -20.37 10.98 13.17
N MET A 247 -19.08 10.59 13.13
CA MET A 247 -18.42 9.95 14.27
C MET A 247 -18.44 10.90 15.47
N ARG A 248 -18.95 10.42 16.61
CA ARG A 248 -18.96 11.14 17.89
C ARG A 248 -17.94 10.53 18.83
N GLY A 249 -17.34 11.33 19.73
CA GLY A 249 -16.61 10.81 20.89
C GLY A 249 -15.09 10.67 20.77
N SER A 250 -14.42 11.46 19.93
CA SER A 250 -12.99 11.29 19.64
C SER A 250 -12.19 12.59 19.59
N GLY A 251 -12.75 13.73 20.04
CA GLY A 251 -12.13 15.04 19.80
C GLY A 251 -12.16 15.49 18.33
N LEU A 252 -12.65 14.66 17.38
CA LEU A 252 -12.84 15.03 15.98
C LEU A 252 -13.75 16.23 15.78
N SER A 253 -14.71 16.40 16.69
CA SER A 253 -15.57 17.58 16.70
C SER A 253 -14.77 18.86 16.87
N ASP A 254 -13.51 18.81 17.32
CA ASP A 254 -12.66 19.98 17.52
C ASP A 254 -11.79 20.28 16.29
N ILE A 255 -11.77 19.40 15.29
CA ILE A 255 -11.08 19.60 14.03
C ILE A 255 -11.99 20.38 13.08
N GLU A 256 -11.65 21.65 12.82
CA GLU A 256 -12.46 22.57 12.02
C GLU A 256 -12.76 22.03 10.62
N SER A 257 -11.75 21.48 9.93
CA SER A 257 -11.90 20.91 8.59
C SER A 257 -12.90 19.73 8.55
N VAL A 258 -13.05 18.98 9.64
CA VAL A 258 -14.02 17.88 9.71
C VAL A 258 -15.45 18.41 9.85
N ARG A 259 -15.66 19.51 10.58
CA ARG A 259 -17.00 20.10 10.75
C ARG A 259 -17.60 20.50 9.41
N ASP A 260 -16.78 21.04 8.52
CA ASP A 260 -17.18 21.49 7.20
C ASP A 260 -17.36 20.37 6.17
N LEU A 261 -16.87 19.16 6.47
CA LEU A 261 -16.93 18.01 5.57
C LEU A 261 -18.37 17.62 5.22
N ASN A 262 -19.31 17.70 6.19
CA ASN A 262 -20.73 17.38 5.97
C ASN A 262 -21.37 18.23 4.85
N ARG A 263 -21.03 19.52 4.80
CA ARG A 263 -21.54 20.46 3.79
C ARG A 263 -21.03 20.09 2.40
N LEU A 264 -19.73 19.82 2.30
CA LEU A 264 -19.07 19.52 1.03
C LEU A 264 -19.42 18.13 0.49
N VAL A 265 -19.60 17.13 1.34
CA VAL A 265 -20.06 15.81 0.91
C VAL A 265 -21.45 15.87 0.29
N SER A 266 -22.32 16.79 0.77
CA SER A 266 -23.67 16.95 0.24
C SER A 266 -23.70 17.70 -1.10
N ASN A 267 -22.93 18.78 -1.22
CA ASN A 267 -23.13 19.79 -2.27
C ASN A 267 -21.89 20.09 -3.12
N GLY A 268 -20.71 19.63 -2.70
CA GLY A 268 -19.44 19.95 -3.37
C GLY A 268 -19.26 19.19 -4.68
N THR A 269 -18.43 19.72 -5.56
CA THR A 269 -17.88 19.01 -6.72
C THR A 269 -16.85 17.96 -6.27
N PRO A 270 -16.51 16.96 -7.11
CA PRO A 270 -15.43 16.02 -6.82
C PRO A 270 -14.09 16.69 -6.46
N GLU A 271 -13.73 17.74 -7.19
CA GLU A 271 -12.49 18.49 -6.96
C GLU A 271 -12.51 19.24 -5.61
N GLU A 272 -13.60 19.93 -5.28
CA GLU A 272 -13.75 20.59 -3.98
C GLU A 272 -13.71 19.57 -2.82
N LEU A 273 -14.35 18.42 -3.01
CA LEU A 273 -14.35 17.34 -2.02
C LEU A 273 -12.93 16.81 -1.79
N LEU A 274 -12.17 16.52 -2.85
CA LEU A 274 -10.80 16.01 -2.73
C LEU A 274 -9.84 17.03 -2.09
N ASN A 275 -9.92 18.29 -2.53
CA ASN A 275 -9.10 19.36 -1.94
C ASN A 275 -9.39 19.53 -0.46
N HIS A 276 -10.66 19.50 -0.06
CA HIS A 276 -11.02 19.59 1.36
C HIS A 276 -10.66 18.34 2.13
N PHE A 277 -10.83 17.17 1.53
CA PHE A 277 -10.45 15.90 2.14
C PHE A 277 -8.93 15.82 2.37
N LEU A 278 -8.10 16.39 1.51
CA LEU A 278 -6.67 16.54 1.75
C LEU A 278 -6.37 17.40 2.99
N THR A 279 -7.12 18.48 3.19
CA THR A 279 -7.02 19.31 4.40
C THR A 279 -7.41 18.52 5.64
N VAL A 280 -8.55 17.79 5.59
CA VAL A 280 -8.99 16.90 6.67
C VAL A 280 -7.94 15.83 6.97
N TRP A 281 -7.40 15.18 5.95
CA TRP A 281 -6.35 14.17 6.06
C TRP A 281 -5.14 14.74 6.81
N SER A 282 -4.65 15.90 6.39
CA SER A 282 -3.52 16.58 7.00
C SER A 282 -3.79 16.96 8.47
N ASP A 283 -4.95 17.53 8.76
CA ASP A 283 -5.31 17.97 10.12
C ASP A 283 -5.50 16.79 11.06
N VAL A 284 -6.11 15.69 10.60
CA VAL A 284 -6.28 14.47 11.40
C VAL A 284 -4.91 13.85 11.72
N HIS A 285 -3.97 13.80 10.77
CA HIS A 285 -2.62 13.31 11.08
C HIS A 285 -1.91 14.21 12.09
N ARG A 286 -1.98 15.54 11.95
CA ARG A 286 -1.41 16.48 12.95
C ARG A 286 -2.06 16.31 14.32
N TRP A 287 -3.37 16.14 14.34
CA TRP A 287 -4.14 15.88 15.56
C TRP A 287 -3.70 14.56 16.20
N ALA A 288 -3.53 13.49 15.43
CA ALA A 288 -3.06 12.20 15.92
C ALA A 288 -1.68 12.28 16.58
N ILE A 289 -0.75 13.09 16.03
CA ILE A 289 0.56 13.36 16.66
C ILE A 289 0.40 14.00 18.04
N GLY A 290 -0.47 15.00 18.17
CA GLY A 290 -0.65 15.76 19.41
C GLY A 290 -1.29 14.99 20.57
N PHE A 291 -2.04 13.92 20.29
CA PHE A 291 -2.79 13.13 21.29
C PHE A 291 -2.02 11.89 21.81
N ARG A 292 -0.73 11.78 21.49
CA ARG A 292 0.08 10.57 21.77
C ARG A 292 0.32 10.26 23.26
N GLU A 293 0.05 11.18 24.20
CA GLU A 293 0.18 10.90 25.64
C GLU A 293 -0.95 10.00 26.22
N GLY A 294 -1.84 9.46 25.39
CA GLY A 294 -2.82 8.47 25.82
C GLY A 294 -3.54 7.74 24.68
N GLY A 295 -2.87 7.59 23.53
CA GLY A 295 -3.38 7.08 22.24
C GLY A 295 -4.72 6.36 22.32
N SER A 296 -5.80 7.09 22.01
CA SER A 296 -7.14 6.52 22.12
C SER A 296 -7.43 5.62 20.93
N ILE A 297 -8.09 4.48 21.18
CA ILE A 297 -8.65 3.57 20.14
C ILE A 297 -9.43 4.35 19.06
N HIS A 298 -10.00 5.50 19.41
CA HIS A 298 -10.72 6.35 18.48
C HIS A 298 -9.82 6.97 17.40
N THR A 299 -8.58 7.35 17.72
CA THR A 299 -7.65 7.95 16.73
C THR A 299 -7.34 6.96 15.61
N GLU A 300 -7.04 5.71 15.95
CA GLU A 300 -6.78 4.64 14.98
C GLU A 300 -8.00 4.36 14.09
N GLN A 301 -9.18 4.25 14.70
CA GLN A 301 -10.44 4.05 13.95
C GLN A 301 -10.70 5.15 12.92
N VAL A 302 -10.27 6.37 13.21
CA VAL A 302 -10.45 7.52 12.32
C VAL A 302 -9.47 7.47 11.16
N LEU A 303 -8.21 7.10 11.43
CA LEU A 303 -7.21 6.88 10.38
C LEU A 303 -7.64 5.72 9.46
N HIS A 304 -8.13 4.61 10.01
CA HIS A 304 -8.67 3.50 9.21
C HIS A 304 -9.87 3.93 8.36
N ARG A 305 -10.73 4.81 8.88
CA ARG A 305 -11.85 5.37 8.14
C ARG A 305 -11.40 6.26 6.98
N LEU A 306 -10.40 7.12 7.22
CA LEU A 306 -9.81 7.95 6.16
C LEU A 306 -9.20 7.08 5.06
N ARG A 307 -8.47 6.02 5.42
CA ARG A 307 -7.91 5.04 4.47
C ARG A 307 -8.96 4.37 3.60
N ARG A 308 -10.15 4.06 4.16
CA ARG A 308 -11.24 3.53 3.34
C ARG A 308 -11.72 4.50 2.30
N ILE A 309 -11.88 5.77 2.68
CA ILE A 309 -12.29 6.82 1.74
C ILE A 309 -11.28 6.91 0.59
N THR A 310 -9.98 6.89 0.90
CA THR A 310 -8.92 6.97 -0.12
C THR A 310 -8.78 5.67 -0.91
N ALA A 311 -9.01 4.50 -0.31
CA ALA A 311 -9.05 3.21 -1.01
C ALA A 311 -10.23 3.10 -1.97
N THR A 312 -11.38 3.69 -1.65
CA THR A 312 -12.50 3.79 -2.61
C THR A 312 -12.12 4.61 -3.83
N LEU A 313 -11.35 5.69 -3.64
CA LEU A 313 -10.90 6.57 -4.73
C LEU A 313 -9.79 5.96 -5.59
N THR A 314 -8.94 5.11 -5.02
CA THR A 314 -7.69 4.66 -5.66
C THR A 314 -7.64 3.17 -6.00
N SER A 315 -8.32 2.34 -5.23
CA SER A 315 -8.32 0.86 -5.38
C SER A 315 -9.70 0.32 -5.74
N GLY A 316 -10.70 1.19 -5.88
CA GLY A 316 -12.07 0.83 -6.23
C GLY A 316 -12.86 0.10 -5.13
N LEU A 317 -12.45 0.26 -3.87
CA LEU A 317 -13.12 -0.34 -2.71
C LEU A 317 -14.60 0.07 -2.66
N SER A 318 -15.49 -0.92 -2.64
CA SER A 318 -16.93 -0.72 -2.47
C SER A 318 -17.30 -0.48 -1.00
N PRO A 319 -18.39 0.27 -0.70
CA PRO A 319 -18.75 0.60 0.68
C PRO A 319 -19.01 -0.60 1.61
N ASP A 320 -19.39 -1.75 1.06
CA ASP A 320 -19.69 -3.01 1.75
C ASP A 320 -18.48 -3.96 1.83
N GLU A 321 -17.40 -3.67 1.11
CA GLU A 321 -16.19 -4.50 1.09
C GLU A 321 -15.31 -4.26 2.34
N PHE A 322 -14.65 -5.33 2.76
CA PHE A 322 -13.59 -5.29 3.75
C PHE A 322 -12.25 -4.99 3.07
N LEU A 323 -11.58 -3.92 3.50
CA LEU A 323 -10.28 -3.52 2.96
C LEU A 323 -9.17 -4.35 3.60
N MET A 324 -8.35 -4.98 2.77
CA MET A 324 -7.21 -5.81 3.19
C MET A 324 -5.91 -5.22 2.64
N SER A 325 -4.96 -4.88 3.51
CA SER A 325 -3.66 -4.26 3.16
C SER A 325 -2.47 -4.93 3.84
N GLY A 326 -1.26 -4.50 3.48
CA GLY A 326 0.01 -4.91 4.11
C GLY A 326 0.96 -3.78 4.51
N HIS A 327 0.82 -2.61 3.88
CA HIS A 327 1.80 -1.52 3.89
C HIS A 327 2.16 -0.93 5.27
N GLU A 328 1.38 -1.19 6.31
CA GLU A 328 1.57 -0.49 7.59
C GLU A 328 2.64 -1.07 8.50
N HIS A 329 3.13 -2.27 8.19
CA HIS A 329 4.05 -3.08 8.98
C HIS A 329 3.55 -3.44 10.39
N LEU A 330 2.31 -3.09 10.72
CA LEU A 330 1.66 -3.33 12.00
C LEU A 330 0.34 -4.03 11.73
N GLY A 331 0.28 -5.33 12.01
CA GLY A 331 -0.93 -6.10 11.74
C GLY A 331 -2.08 -5.70 12.66
N PHE A 332 -3.27 -5.52 12.11
CA PHE A 332 -4.50 -5.26 12.86
C PHE A 332 -5.75 -5.76 12.13
N VAL A 333 -6.86 -5.86 12.86
CA VAL A 333 -8.20 -6.06 12.28
C VAL A 333 -9.16 -5.10 12.96
N ASP A 334 -9.57 -4.07 12.22
CA ASP A 334 -10.59 -3.12 12.61
C ASP A 334 -11.93 -3.51 12.00
N ARG A 335 -12.71 -4.28 12.76
CA ARG A 335 -14.04 -4.75 12.31
C ARG A 335 -15.08 -3.64 12.27
N SER A 336 -14.92 -2.54 13.02
CA SER A 336 -15.92 -1.46 13.02
C SER A 336 -15.81 -0.64 11.75
N ASN A 337 -14.61 -0.52 11.21
CA ASN A 337 -14.36 0.11 9.92
C ASN A 337 -14.30 -0.88 8.75
N SER A 338 -14.19 -2.19 8.97
CA SER A 338 -13.93 -3.18 7.93
C SER A 338 -12.59 -2.93 7.22
N VAL A 339 -11.52 -2.79 8.00
CA VAL A 339 -10.14 -2.65 7.52
C VAL A 339 -9.25 -3.64 8.27
N ALA A 340 -8.31 -4.25 7.59
CA ALA A 340 -7.28 -5.05 8.21
C ALA A 340 -5.97 -4.91 7.45
N ASP A 341 -4.88 -4.99 8.20
CA ASP A 341 -3.53 -5.00 7.67
C ASP A 341 -2.82 -6.28 8.13
N SER A 342 -2.14 -6.98 7.22
CA SER A 342 -1.44 -8.23 7.56
C SER A 342 -0.18 -8.03 8.39
N GLY A 343 0.31 -6.80 8.52
CA GLY A 343 1.54 -6.46 9.22
C GLY A 343 2.77 -6.68 8.35
N CYS A 344 3.86 -7.17 8.92
CA CYS A 344 5.07 -7.43 8.14
C CYS A 344 5.80 -8.68 8.63
N TRP A 345 6.79 -9.07 7.84
CA TRP A 345 7.77 -10.10 8.19
C TRP A 345 9.16 -9.47 8.30
N LEU A 346 9.24 -8.29 8.91
CA LEU A 346 10.50 -7.63 9.23
C LEU A 346 10.92 -7.93 10.67
N GLY A 347 12.21 -8.21 10.88
CA GLY A 347 12.76 -8.51 12.21
C GLY A 347 12.55 -9.96 12.65
N LYS A 348 11.94 -10.19 13.82
CA LYS A 348 11.94 -11.51 14.50
C LYS A 348 10.60 -12.24 14.50
N GLN A 349 9.51 -11.57 14.12
CA GLN A 349 8.17 -12.15 14.11
C GLN A 349 7.51 -11.79 12.79
N GLY A 350 6.61 -12.66 12.33
CA GLY A 350 5.73 -12.38 11.20
C GLY A 350 4.29 -12.26 11.67
N SER A 351 3.43 -11.72 10.82
CA SER A 351 1.99 -11.82 11.00
C SER A 351 1.30 -12.14 9.69
N PHE A 352 0.11 -12.71 9.81
CA PHE A 352 -0.71 -13.10 8.68
C PHE A 352 -2.17 -13.00 9.05
N ILE A 353 -3.00 -12.80 8.04
CA ILE A 353 -4.45 -12.81 8.17
C ILE A 353 -4.99 -14.14 7.66
N THR A 354 -6.03 -14.63 8.31
CA THR A 354 -6.90 -15.68 7.78
C THR A 354 -8.31 -15.16 7.61
N ILE A 355 -8.98 -15.63 6.56
CA ILE A 355 -10.41 -15.40 6.31
C ILE A 355 -11.07 -16.77 6.15
N ASN A 356 -12.08 -17.03 6.97
CA ASN A 356 -12.85 -18.26 6.91
C ASN A 356 -14.33 -17.96 7.14
N GLU A 357 -15.17 -18.27 6.15
CA GLU A 357 -16.60 -17.95 6.15
C GLU A 357 -16.87 -16.46 6.41
N GLY A 358 -16.05 -15.60 5.81
CA GLY A 358 -16.08 -14.15 5.97
C GLY A 358 -15.47 -13.63 7.29
N ALA A 359 -15.09 -14.50 8.22
CA ALA A 359 -14.47 -14.09 9.47
C ALA A 359 -12.98 -13.79 9.28
N VAL A 360 -12.60 -12.51 9.36
CA VAL A 360 -11.21 -12.04 9.31
C VAL A 360 -10.54 -12.21 10.67
N SER A 361 -9.34 -12.78 10.73
CA SER A 361 -8.53 -12.84 11.96
C SER A 361 -7.06 -12.58 11.67
N LEU A 362 -6.36 -11.95 12.62
CA LEU A 362 -4.91 -11.72 12.56
C LEU A 362 -4.22 -12.68 13.51
N SER A 363 -3.18 -13.35 13.02
CA SER A 363 -2.32 -14.24 13.79
C SER A 363 -0.87 -13.78 13.72
N ARG A 364 -0.13 -13.97 14.81
CA ARG A 364 1.33 -13.79 14.83
C ARG A 364 2.00 -15.13 14.59
N TRP A 365 3.01 -15.14 13.73
CA TRP A 365 3.88 -16.29 13.55
C TRP A 365 5.00 -16.24 14.60
N PRO A 366 5.23 -17.35 15.35
CA PRO A 366 6.23 -17.37 16.39
C PRO A 366 7.64 -17.11 15.84
N LYS A 367 8.52 -16.69 16.74
CA LYS A 367 9.92 -16.48 16.43
C LYS A 367 10.60 -17.83 16.16
N VAL A 368 11.34 -17.90 15.06
CA VAL A 368 12.23 -19.02 14.69
C VAL A 368 13.64 -18.72 15.15
#